data_AF-A0AAJ6HTY3-F1
#
_entry.id   AF-A0AAJ6HTY3-F1
#
_cell.length_a   1.000
_cell.length_b   1.000
_cell.length_c   1.000
_cell.angle_alpha   90.00
_cell.angle_beta   90.00
_cell.angle_gamma   90.00
#
_symmetry.space_group_name_H-M   'P 1'
#
loop_
_entity.id
_entity.type
_entity.pdbx_description
1 polymer ?
#
loop_
_entity_poly.entity_id
_entity_poly.type
_entity_poly.pdbx_seq_one_letter_code
_entity_poly.pdbx_strand_id
1 'polypeptide(L)'
;MGRRGRKGADDAASGIIAKAASAAMREAKEVGPKAADDAAEAARRAVPGPAGKIPLKPPNSRHNLDSIRPKNPSKEVNTVVLPGTDVAKDLDDIAAGRAKWDPERQRYEVNGRTYAVEPSGTVFPEAGPGLEQLSRAEYGALKEYIAAGGDIEKAKAAMARNPFLTEAAQERALDVFRHHKSYRG
;
A
#
# COMPACT_ATOMS: atom_id res chain seq x y z
N MET A 1 -14.88 39.90 71.36
CA MET A 1 -13.93 40.05 70.23
C MET A 1 -14.09 38.85 69.30
N GLY A 2 -14.73 38.96 68.12
CA GLY A 2 -14.07 39.17 66.81
C GLY A 2 -13.57 37.83 66.22
N ARG A 3 -13.80 37.39 64.97
CA ARG A 3 -14.14 38.04 63.69
C ARG A 3 -14.79 37.03 62.72
N ARG A 4 -15.35 37.58 61.65
CA ARG A 4 -16.07 37.01 60.48
C ARG A 4 -15.20 36.25 59.47
N GLY A 5 -15.87 35.47 58.61
CA GLY A 5 -15.52 35.17 57.21
C GLY A 5 -14.94 33.77 56.99
N ARG A 6 -15.25 33.01 55.93
CA ARG A 6 -15.80 33.32 54.60
C ARG A 6 -16.36 32.02 54.00
N LYS A 7 -17.49 32.13 53.29
CA LYS A 7 -18.10 31.13 52.41
C LYS A 7 -17.40 31.24 51.04
N GLY A 8 -16.90 30.14 50.49
CA GLY A 8 -16.43 29.99 49.09
C GLY A 8 -16.42 28.48 48.80
N ALA A 9 -17.31 27.94 47.98
CA ALA A 9 -17.39 28.06 46.52
C ALA A 9 -16.36 27.20 45.75
N ASP A 10 -16.13 25.94 46.15
CA ASP A 10 -15.25 25.02 45.38
C ASP A 10 -15.90 23.68 44.97
N ASP A 11 -17.13 23.35 45.41
CA ASP A 11 -17.70 22.01 45.16
C ASP A 11 -18.51 21.84 43.86
N ALA A 12 -18.72 22.90 43.09
CA ALA A 12 -19.53 22.81 41.85
C ALA A 12 -18.71 22.38 40.61
N ALA A 13 -17.38 22.52 40.62
CA ALA A 13 -16.54 22.26 39.44
C ALA A 13 -16.12 20.78 39.32
N SER A 14 -15.89 20.08 40.44
CA SER A 14 -15.48 18.65 40.42
C SER A 14 -16.59 17.69 39.98
N GLY A 15 -17.86 18.02 40.23
CA GLY A 15 -19.00 17.18 39.84
C GLY A 15 -19.32 17.21 38.33
N ILE A 16 -18.97 18.31 37.64
CA ILE A 16 -19.25 18.50 36.21
C ILE A 16 -18.24 17.74 35.34
N ILE A 17 -16.96 17.71 35.76
CA ILE A 17 -15.89 17.00 35.03
C ILE A 17 -16.08 15.47 35.14
N ALA A 18 -16.52 14.96 36.30
CA ALA A 18 -16.84 13.53 36.46
C ALA A 18 -18.07 13.10 35.63
N LYS A 19 -19.07 13.97 35.47
CA LYS A 19 -20.27 13.68 34.68
C LYS A 19 -19.99 13.74 33.17
N ALA A 20 -19.14 14.66 32.71
CA ALA A 20 -18.71 14.75 31.32
C ALA A 20 -17.83 13.56 30.88
N ALA A 21 -16.92 13.09 31.74
CA ALA A 21 -16.14 11.87 31.46
C ALA A 21 -17.02 10.61 31.40
N SER A 22 -18.06 10.52 32.23
CA SER A 22 -19.01 9.40 32.19
C SER A 22 -19.97 9.42 31.01
N ALA A 23 -20.26 10.61 30.45
CA ALA A 23 -21.08 10.77 29.25
C ALA A 23 -20.27 10.42 27.98
N ALA A 24 -19.03 10.89 27.88
CA ALA A 24 -18.15 10.56 26.76
C ALA A 24 -17.78 9.06 26.71
N MET A 25 -17.62 8.40 27.86
CA MET A 25 -17.44 6.94 27.91
C MET A 25 -18.74 6.15 27.67
N ARG A 26 -19.92 6.75 27.89
CA ARG A 26 -21.22 6.13 27.55
C ARG A 26 -21.53 6.26 26.06
N GLU A 27 -21.20 7.39 25.45
CA GLU A 27 -21.35 7.63 24.01
C GLU A 27 -20.40 6.73 23.19
N ALA A 28 -19.19 6.48 23.70
CA ALA A 28 -18.27 5.48 23.12
C ALA A 28 -18.65 4.02 23.41
N LYS A 29 -19.52 3.74 24.40
CA LYS A 29 -19.95 2.39 24.78
C LYS A 29 -21.33 2.02 24.20
N GLU A 30 -22.14 3.00 23.79
CA GLU A 30 -23.47 2.78 23.20
C GLU A 30 -23.46 2.39 21.72
N VAL A 31 -22.38 2.69 20.99
CA VAL A 31 -22.15 2.04 19.70
C VAL A 31 -21.59 0.65 19.97
N GLY A 32 -22.47 -0.29 20.35
CA GLY A 32 -22.09 -1.69 20.54
C GLY A 32 -21.35 -2.22 19.30
N PRO A 33 -20.49 -3.24 19.44
CA PRO A 33 -19.64 -3.75 18.36
C PRO A 33 -20.41 -4.00 17.05
N LYS A 34 -21.65 -4.49 17.17
CA LYS A 34 -22.57 -4.68 16.05
C LYS A 34 -22.90 -3.41 15.26
N ALA A 35 -23.17 -2.28 15.93
CA ALA A 35 -23.48 -1.02 15.26
C ALA A 35 -22.25 -0.41 14.57
N ALA A 36 -21.07 -0.61 15.14
CA ALA A 36 -19.80 -0.24 14.51
C ALA A 36 -19.50 -1.10 13.27
N ASP A 37 -19.74 -2.41 13.37
CA ASP A 37 -19.59 -3.36 12.26
C ASP A 37 -20.57 -3.05 11.11
N ASP A 38 -21.84 -2.79 11.43
CA ASP A 38 -22.87 -2.43 10.44
C ASP A 38 -22.52 -1.10 9.72
N ALA A 39 -22.02 -0.11 10.47
CA ALA A 39 -21.58 1.17 9.90
C ALA A 39 -20.33 1.01 9.01
N ALA A 40 -19.37 0.19 9.43
CA ALA A 40 -18.18 -0.13 8.64
C ALA A 40 -18.55 -0.88 7.35
N GLU A 41 -19.51 -1.80 7.42
CA GLU A 41 -19.99 -2.52 6.23
C GLU A 41 -20.76 -1.59 5.28
N ALA A 42 -21.62 -0.71 5.80
CA ALA A 42 -22.31 0.29 4.99
C ALA A 42 -21.32 1.25 4.30
N ALA A 43 -20.30 1.73 5.02
CA ALA A 43 -19.26 2.58 4.47
C ALA A 43 -18.46 1.87 3.36
N ARG A 44 -18.12 0.58 3.55
CA ARG A 44 -17.48 -0.21 2.51
C ARG A 44 -18.37 -0.36 1.29
N ARG A 45 -19.64 -0.72 1.44
CA ARG A 45 -20.58 -0.89 0.32
C ARG A 45 -20.79 0.39 -0.50
N ALA A 46 -20.52 1.56 0.07
CA ALA A 46 -20.55 2.83 -0.64
C ALA A 46 -19.33 3.05 -1.56
N VAL A 47 -18.24 2.30 -1.38
CA VAL A 47 -17.05 2.38 -2.23
C VAL A 47 -17.33 1.76 -3.61
N PRO A 48 -17.19 2.50 -4.72
CA PRO A 48 -17.41 1.96 -6.05
C PRO A 48 -16.44 0.83 -6.39
N GLY A 49 -16.87 -0.11 -7.24
CA GLY A 49 -16.03 -1.21 -7.74
C GLY A 49 -15.85 -2.38 -6.76
N PRO A 50 -14.83 -3.24 -6.97
CA PRO A 50 -14.57 -4.41 -6.13
C PRO A 50 -14.33 -4.10 -4.65
N ALA A 51 -13.67 -3.00 -4.30
CA ALA A 51 -13.33 -2.64 -2.92
C ALA A 51 -14.56 -2.50 -2.01
N GLY A 52 -15.71 -2.10 -2.56
CA GLY A 52 -16.96 -2.05 -1.79
C GLY A 52 -17.69 -3.38 -1.63
N LYS A 53 -17.22 -4.43 -2.31
CA LYS A 53 -17.81 -5.77 -2.29
C LYS A 53 -16.95 -6.77 -1.53
N ILE A 54 -15.63 -6.64 -1.64
CA ILE A 54 -14.66 -7.59 -1.10
C ILE A 54 -13.54 -6.87 -0.33
N PRO A 55 -13.07 -7.41 0.80
CA PRO A 55 -11.93 -6.82 1.51
C PRO A 55 -10.67 -6.88 0.63
N LEU A 56 -9.93 -5.78 0.60
CA LEU A 56 -8.70 -5.71 -0.18
C LEU A 56 -7.56 -6.45 0.53
N LYS A 57 -6.76 -7.16 -0.26
CA LYS A 57 -5.53 -7.83 0.19
C LYS A 57 -4.34 -7.17 -0.48
N PRO A 58 -3.21 -7.02 0.23
CA PRO A 58 -2.01 -6.43 -0.34
C PRO A 58 -1.52 -7.23 -1.56
N PRO A 59 -0.81 -6.57 -2.51
CA PRO A 59 -0.15 -7.27 -3.58
C PRO A 59 0.81 -8.33 -3.05
N ASN A 60 1.04 -9.37 -3.85
CA ASN A 60 2.06 -10.35 -3.51
C ASN A 60 3.43 -9.67 -3.36
N SER A 61 4.18 -10.01 -2.31
CA SER A 61 5.48 -9.39 -2.03
C SER A 61 6.49 -9.51 -3.18
N ARG A 62 6.29 -10.45 -4.11
CA ARG A 62 7.09 -10.61 -5.34
C ARG A 62 7.06 -9.41 -6.28
N HIS A 63 6.14 -8.46 -6.07
CA HIS A 63 6.15 -7.17 -6.76
C HIS A 63 7.20 -6.21 -6.20
N ASN A 64 7.52 -6.30 -4.90
CA ASN A 64 8.48 -5.40 -4.27
C ASN A 64 9.88 -5.71 -4.79
N LEU A 65 10.58 -4.69 -5.28
CA LEU A 65 11.91 -4.82 -5.89
C LEU A 65 12.87 -5.65 -5.01
N ASP A 66 12.96 -5.31 -3.72
CA ASP A 66 13.85 -5.99 -2.76
C ASP A 66 13.44 -7.42 -2.37
N SER A 67 12.28 -7.87 -2.85
CA SER A 67 11.72 -9.21 -2.61
C SER A 67 11.71 -10.09 -3.87
N ILE A 68 12.10 -9.55 -5.02
CA ILE A 68 12.28 -10.31 -6.26
C ILE A 68 13.44 -11.29 -6.08
N ARG A 69 13.25 -12.52 -6.55
CA ARG A 69 14.28 -13.57 -6.56
C ARG A 69 14.48 -14.09 -7.97
N PRO A 70 15.64 -14.69 -8.30
CA PRO A 70 15.89 -15.21 -9.65
C PRO A 70 14.87 -16.26 -10.12
N LYS A 71 14.29 -17.00 -9.16
CA LYS A 71 13.29 -18.05 -9.40
C LYS A 71 11.87 -17.53 -9.60
N ASN A 72 11.62 -16.23 -9.43
CA ASN A 72 10.31 -15.65 -9.65
C ASN A 72 9.91 -15.82 -11.12
N PRO A 73 8.65 -16.22 -11.39
CA PRO A 73 8.18 -16.38 -12.76
C PRO A 73 8.12 -15.02 -13.47
N SER A 74 8.62 -14.98 -14.71
CA SER A 74 8.44 -13.81 -15.57
C SER A 74 7.10 -13.93 -16.30
N LYS A 75 6.25 -12.91 -16.20
CA LYS A 75 5.04 -12.74 -17.01
C LYS A 75 5.33 -11.86 -18.23
N GLU A 76 4.33 -11.66 -19.07
CA GLU A 76 4.43 -10.77 -20.23
C GLU A 76 4.72 -9.33 -19.81
N VAL A 77 3.96 -8.86 -18.81
CA VAL A 77 4.15 -7.58 -18.13
C VAL A 77 4.29 -7.85 -16.64
N ASN A 78 5.33 -7.29 -16.03
CA ASN A 78 5.64 -7.44 -14.61
C ASN A 78 5.73 -6.05 -13.99
N THR A 79 4.84 -5.74 -13.05
CA THR A 79 4.95 -4.50 -12.27
C THR A 79 5.89 -4.71 -11.09
N VAL A 80 6.89 -3.85 -10.99
CA VAL A 80 7.85 -3.77 -9.87
C VAL A 80 7.52 -2.55 -9.03
N VAL A 81 7.34 -2.77 -7.73
CA VAL A 81 7.15 -1.72 -6.73
C VAL A 81 8.54 -1.31 -6.24
N LEU A 82 8.93 -0.06 -6.52
CA LEU A 82 10.20 0.50 -6.06
C LEU A 82 10.18 0.73 -4.54
N PRO A 83 11.34 0.67 -3.86
CA PRO A 83 11.43 1.01 -2.45
C PRO A 83 10.96 2.45 -2.18
N GLY A 84 10.24 2.64 -1.07
CA GLY A 84 9.65 3.93 -0.71
C GLY A 84 8.24 4.18 -1.24
N THR A 85 7.72 3.32 -2.13
CA THR A 85 6.33 3.40 -2.59
C THR A 85 5.37 2.87 -1.53
N ASP A 86 4.52 3.74 -0.99
CA ASP A 86 3.55 3.40 0.06
C ASP A 86 2.26 2.80 -0.50
N VAL A 87 2.36 1.54 -0.96
CA VAL A 87 1.22 0.77 -1.47
C VAL A 87 0.20 0.47 -0.36
N ALA A 88 0.64 0.33 0.89
CA ALA A 88 -0.27 0.07 2.01
C ALA A 88 -1.24 1.24 2.21
N LYS A 89 -0.72 2.47 2.22
CA LYS A 89 -1.55 3.68 2.27
C LYS A 89 -2.52 3.77 1.09
N ASP A 90 -2.09 3.41 -0.12
CA ASP A 90 -2.98 3.40 -1.28
C ASP A 90 -4.15 2.43 -1.09
N LEU A 91 -3.90 1.24 -0.52
CA LEU A 91 -4.96 0.29 -0.22
C LEU A 91 -5.93 0.84 0.82
N ASP A 92 -5.44 1.51 1.85
CA ASP A 92 -6.27 2.17 2.87
C ASP A 92 -7.11 3.30 2.25
N ASP A 93 -6.52 4.07 1.32
CA ASP A 93 -7.21 5.13 0.57
C ASP A 93 -8.31 4.54 -0.33
N ILE A 94 -8.05 3.43 -1.02
CA ILE A 94 -9.06 2.74 -1.84
C ILE A 94 -10.19 2.19 -0.93
N ALA A 95 -9.83 1.51 0.16
CA ALA A 95 -10.80 0.92 1.08
C ALA A 95 -11.68 1.98 1.77
N ALA A 96 -11.16 3.19 1.96
CA ALA A 96 -11.91 4.33 2.49
C ALA A 96 -12.65 5.15 1.42
N GLY A 97 -12.67 4.70 0.16
CA GLY A 97 -13.37 5.39 -0.93
C GLY A 97 -12.72 6.69 -1.40
N ARG A 98 -11.44 6.92 -1.10
CA ARG A 98 -10.68 8.10 -1.56
C ARG A 98 -10.07 7.92 -2.95
N ALA A 99 -10.08 6.70 -3.49
CA ALA A 99 -9.63 6.41 -4.84
C ALA A 99 -10.73 6.71 -5.87
N LYS A 100 -10.32 7.15 -7.06
CA LYS A 100 -11.21 7.27 -8.22
C LYS A 100 -11.37 5.90 -8.85
N TRP A 101 -12.61 5.48 -9.08
CA TRP A 101 -12.93 4.24 -9.80
C TRP A 101 -13.15 4.51 -11.28
N ASP A 102 -12.44 3.79 -12.14
CA ASP A 102 -12.67 3.74 -13.58
C ASP A 102 -13.45 2.44 -13.90
N PRO A 103 -14.75 2.54 -14.23
CA PRO A 103 -15.57 1.38 -14.54
C PRO A 103 -15.29 0.79 -15.94
N GLU A 104 -14.71 1.53 -16.87
CA GLU A 104 -14.41 1.03 -18.21
C GLU A 104 -13.18 0.13 -18.18
N ARG A 105 -12.14 0.58 -17.48
CA ARG A 105 -10.89 -0.16 -17.32
C ARG A 105 -10.93 -1.12 -16.14
N GLN A 106 -11.94 -1.02 -15.28
CA GLN A 106 -12.03 -1.74 -14.01
C GLN A 106 -10.78 -1.50 -13.15
N ARG A 107 -10.43 -0.22 -12.92
CA ARG A 107 -9.22 0.19 -12.19
C ARG A 107 -9.51 1.23 -11.12
N TYR A 108 -8.71 1.19 -10.06
CA TYR A 108 -8.62 2.29 -9.09
C TYR A 108 -7.45 3.19 -9.44
N GLU A 109 -7.68 4.49 -9.37
CA GLU A 109 -6.65 5.53 -9.43
C GLU A 109 -6.55 6.22 -8.07
N VAL A 110 -5.35 6.21 -7.47
CA VAL A 110 -5.10 6.80 -6.16
C VAL A 110 -3.65 7.26 -6.07
N ASN A 111 -3.40 8.46 -5.54
CA ASN A 111 -2.05 9.03 -5.39
C ASN A 111 -1.20 8.98 -6.69
N GLY A 112 -1.84 9.10 -7.86
CA GLY A 112 -1.20 9.02 -9.18
C GLY A 112 -0.85 7.60 -9.66
N ARG A 113 -1.28 6.56 -8.93
CA ARG A 113 -1.07 5.15 -9.27
C ARG A 113 -2.37 4.45 -9.63
N THR A 114 -2.25 3.43 -10.48
CA THR A 114 -3.35 2.62 -10.98
C THR A 114 -3.25 1.18 -10.47
N TYR A 115 -4.38 0.65 -10.02
CA TYR A 115 -4.48 -0.69 -9.43
C TYR A 115 -5.66 -1.47 -10.02
N ALA A 116 -5.44 -2.76 -10.26
CA ALA A 116 -6.51 -3.73 -10.48
C ALA A 116 -6.83 -4.47 -9.18
N VAL A 117 -8.04 -5.03 -9.08
CA VAL A 117 -8.43 -5.91 -7.97
C VAL A 117 -8.90 -7.23 -8.55
N GLU A 118 -8.23 -8.30 -8.19
CA GLU A 118 -8.64 -9.65 -8.57
C GLU A 118 -9.94 -10.06 -7.86
N PRO A 119 -10.70 -11.04 -8.37
CA PRO A 119 -11.88 -11.58 -7.68
C PRO A 119 -11.61 -12.05 -6.25
N SER A 120 -10.36 -12.42 -5.94
CA SER A 120 -9.90 -12.85 -4.63
C SER A 120 -9.75 -11.71 -3.60
N GLY A 121 -9.84 -10.45 -4.05
CA GLY A 121 -9.56 -9.23 -3.28
C GLY A 121 -8.10 -8.79 -3.34
N THR A 122 -7.22 -9.59 -3.97
CA THR A 122 -5.79 -9.24 -4.12
C THR A 122 -5.65 -8.05 -5.06
N VAL A 123 -5.04 -6.99 -4.54
CA VAL A 123 -4.73 -5.80 -5.33
C VAL A 123 -3.49 -6.07 -6.17
N PHE A 124 -3.52 -5.66 -7.43
CA PHE A 124 -2.41 -5.76 -8.37
C PHE A 124 -1.98 -4.35 -8.81
N PRO A 125 -0.74 -3.93 -8.52
CA PRO A 125 -0.22 -2.65 -8.98
C PRO A 125 0.00 -2.70 -10.49
N GLU A 126 -0.37 -1.63 -11.19
CA GLU A 126 -0.16 -1.55 -12.65
C GLU A 126 0.79 -0.44 -13.05
N ALA A 127 0.52 0.82 -12.69
CA ALA A 127 1.27 1.95 -13.23
C ALA A 127 1.26 3.14 -12.27
N GLY A 128 2.22 4.05 -12.45
CA GLY A 128 2.30 5.33 -11.74
C GLY A 128 3.60 5.48 -10.95
N PRO A 129 3.78 6.60 -10.23
CA PRO A 129 5.03 6.90 -9.53
C PRO A 129 5.43 5.80 -8.55
N GLY A 130 6.62 5.23 -8.75
CA GLY A 130 7.16 4.14 -7.93
C GLY A 130 6.69 2.73 -8.35
N LEU A 131 5.92 2.61 -9.44
CA LEU A 131 5.49 1.35 -10.06
C LEU A 131 6.06 1.25 -11.48
N GLU A 132 7.02 0.37 -11.68
CA GLU A 132 7.70 0.18 -12.96
C GLU A 132 7.16 -1.06 -13.68
N GLN A 133 6.62 -0.89 -14.88
CA GLN A 133 6.27 -2.03 -15.73
C GLN A 133 7.49 -2.48 -16.52
N LEU A 134 7.74 -3.79 -16.50
CA LEU A 134 8.81 -4.43 -17.23
C LEU A 134 8.26 -5.54 -18.13
N SER A 135 8.74 -5.57 -19.37
CA SER A 135 8.51 -6.70 -20.27
C SER A 135 9.13 -7.99 -19.71
N ARG A 136 8.76 -9.13 -20.30
CA ARG A 136 9.35 -10.43 -19.93
C ARG A 136 10.88 -10.44 -20.02
N ALA A 137 11.45 -9.80 -21.04
CA ALA A 137 12.89 -9.69 -21.23
C ALA A 137 13.55 -8.78 -20.19
N GLU A 138 12.98 -7.59 -19.96
CA GLU A 138 13.47 -6.64 -18.95
C GLU A 138 13.42 -7.23 -17.54
N TYR A 139 12.31 -7.87 -17.16
CA TYR A 139 12.21 -8.55 -15.88
C TYR A 139 13.19 -9.72 -15.78
N GLY A 140 13.47 -10.40 -16.90
CA GLY A 140 14.53 -11.42 -16.99
C GLY A 140 15.91 -10.84 -16.67
N ALA A 141 16.27 -9.73 -17.30
CA ALA A 141 17.54 -9.04 -17.06
C ALA A 141 17.66 -8.50 -15.63
N LEU A 142 16.58 -7.96 -15.05
CA LEU A 142 16.53 -7.52 -13.66
C LEU A 142 16.91 -8.68 -12.70
N LYS A 143 16.42 -9.88 -12.98
CA LYS A 143 16.72 -11.06 -12.17
C LYS A 143 18.20 -11.47 -12.26
N GLU A 144 18.87 -11.25 -13.39
CA GLU A 144 20.31 -11.51 -13.54
C GLU A 144 21.15 -10.54 -12.70
N TYR A 145 20.80 -9.24 -12.67
CA TYR A 145 21.44 -8.28 -11.78
C TYR A 145 21.25 -8.63 -10.30
N ILE A 146 20.05 -9.04 -9.91
CA ILE A 146 19.76 -9.52 -8.55
C ILE A 146 20.54 -10.81 -8.24
N ALA A 147 20.61 -11.76 -9.18
CA ALA A 147 21.35 -13.01 -9.01
C ALA A 147 22.86 -12.81 -8.86
N ALA A 148 23.41 -11.81 -9.55
CA ALA A 148 24.81 -11.42 -9.43
C ALA A 148 25.12 -10.66 -8.13
N GLY A 149 24.10 -10.28 -7.35
CA GLY A 149 24.28 -9.63 -6.05
C GLY A 149 24.80 -8.19 -6.14
N GLY A 150 24.59 -7.50 -7.27
CA GLY A 150 25.12 -6.15 -7.51
C GLY A 150 26.37 -6.10 -8.40
N ASP A 151 26.96 -7.23 -8.75
CA ASP A 151 28.07 -7.30 -9.72
C ASP A 151 27.53 -7.16 -11.15
N ILE A 152 27.62 -5.94 -11.70
CA ILE A 152 27.08 -5.57 -13.01
C ILE A 152 27.80 -6.32 -14.14
N GLU A 153 29.11 -6.49 -14.06
CA GLU A 153 29.90 -7.15 -15.11
C GLU A 153 29.61 -8.64 -15.15
N LYS A 154 29.49 -9.28 -13.97
CA LYS A 154 29.06 -10.68 -13.88
C LYS A 154 27.65 -10.88 -14.43
N ALA A 155 26.72 -9.98 -14.14
CA ALA A 155 25.37 -10.04 -14.69
C ALA A 155 25.37 -9.91 -16.22
N LYS A 156 26.09 -8.93 -16.77
CA LYS A 156 26.23 -8.74 -18.23
C LYS A 156 26.85 -9.97 -18.91
N ALA A 157 27.89 -10.56 -18.32
CA ALA A 157 28.50 -11.78 -18.85
C ALA A 157 27.54 -12.98 -18.86
N ALA A 158 26.65 -13.08 -17.88
CA ALA A 158 25.59 -14.09 -17.86
C ALA A 158 24.53 -13.82 -18.95
N MET A 159 24.08 -12.56 -19.07
CA MET A 159 23.07 -12.15 -20.05
C MET A 159 23.55 -12.26 -21.49
N ALA A 160 24.85 -12.07 -21.77
CA ALA A 160 25.44 -12.23 -23.10
C ALA A 160 25.25 -13.63 -23.69
N ARG A 161 24.99 -14.65 -22.85
CA ARG A 161 24.71 -16.03 -23.27
C ARG A 161 23.23 -16.27 -23.59
N ASN A 162 22.37 -15.27 -23.36
CA ASN A 162 20.94 -15.36 -23.56
C ASN A 162 20.45 -14.27 -24.52
N PRO A 163 20.26 -14.58 -25.82
CA PRO A 163 19.86 -13.58 -26.82
C PRO A 163 18.46 -13.00 -26.59
N PHE A 164 17.65 -13.60 -25.71
CA PHE A 164 16.36 -13.02 -25.29
C PHE A 164 16.52 -11.76 -24.44
N LEU A 165 17.68 -11.59 -23.77
CA LEU A 165 17.98 -10.44 -22.92
C LEU A 165 18.74 -9.40 -23.74
N THR A 166 18.00 -8.71 -24.61
CA THR A 166 18.53 -7.66 -25.49
C THR A 166 19.20 -6.54 -24.71
N GLU A 167 20.10 -5.80 -25.34
CA GLU A 167 20.76 -4.65 -24.72
C GLU A 167 19.76 -3.64 -24.14
N ALA A 168 18.71 -3.28 -24.89
CA ALA A 168 17.63 -2.42 -24.40
C ALA A 168 16.93 -2.98 -23.15
N ALA A 169 16.71 -4.30 -23.07
CA ALA A 169 16.14 -4.93 -21.88
C ALA A 169 17.10 -4.88 -20.69
N GLN A 170 18.41 -5.02 -20.93
CA GLN A 170 19.44 -4.91 -19.90
C GLN A 170 19.56 -3.49 -19.35
N GLU A 171 19.50 -2.48 -20.21
CA GLU A 171 19.53 -1.06 -19.82
C GLU A 171 18.31 -0.71 -18.97
N ARG A 172 17.12 -1.04 -19.47
CA ARG A 172 15.88 -0.75 -18.75
C ARG A 172 15.81 -1.47 -17.40
N ALA A 173 16.29 -2.70 -17.34
CA ALA A 173 16.39 -3.44 -16.09
C ALA A 173 17.41 -2.83 -15.13
N LEU A 174 18.53 -2.30 -15.63
CA LEU A 174 19.54 -1.65 -14.81
C LEU A 174 18.99 -0.40 -14.14
N ASP A 175 18.20 0.40 -14.86
CA ASP A 175 17.54 1.60 -14.30
C ASP A 175 16.69 1.25 -13.09
N VAL A 176 15.88 0.19 -13.18
CA VAL A 176 15.10 -0.31 -12.04
C VAL A 176 16.02 -0.87 -10.95
N PHE A 177 17.06 -1.63 -11.33
CA PHE A 177 17.97 -2.25 -10.38
C PHE A 177 18.76 -1.24 -9.54
N ARG A 178 19.01 -0.02 -10.03
CA ARG A 178 19.67 1.06 -9.25
C ARG A 178 18.93 1.38 -7.94
N HIS A 179 17.63 1.10 -7.86
CA HIS A 179 16.83 1.28 -6.65
C HIS A 179 16.90 0.08 -5.70
N HIS A 180 17.46 -1.06 -6.11
CA HIS A 180 17.52 -2.27 -5.31
C HIS A 180 18.59 -2.16 -4.21
N LYS A 181 18.33 -2.70 -3.02
CA LYS A 181 19.25 -2.64 -1.85
C LYS A 181 20.67 -3.19 -2.08
N SER A 182 20.85 -4.06 -3.08
CA SER A 182 22.16 -4.63 -3.43
C SER A 182 22.92 -3.80 -4.46
N TYR A 183 22.34 -2.74 -5.00
CA TYR A 183 23.07 -1.84 -5.88
C TYR A 183 24.21 -1.17 -5.11
N ARG A 184 25.37 -1.14 -5.75
CA ARG A 184 26.61 -0.51 -5.29
C ARG A 184 27.06 0.31 -6.50
N GLY A 185 26.75 1.60 -6.47
CA GLY A 185 27.02 2.52 -7.59
C GLY A 185 28.49 2.58 -7.98
#